data_AF-A0A2T0PSY1-F1
#
_entry.id   AF-A0A2T0PSY1-F1
#
_cell.length_a   1.000
_cell.length_b   1.000
_cell.length_c   1.000
_cell.angle_alpha   90.00
_cell.angle_beta   90.00
_cell.angle_gamma   90.00
#
_symmetry.space_group_name_H-M   'P 1'
#
loop_
_entity.id
_entity.type
_entity.pdbx_description
1 polymer ?
#
loop_
_entity_poly.entity_id
_entity_poly.type
_entity_poly.pdbx_seq_one_letter_code
_entity_poly.pdbx_strand_id
1 'polypeptide(L)'
;MIITAHGTAYEITYAVAPYPGEATDYHRFQARTDTGQIASELYVAMDTLVIANVETASPYRGEGIATRLYQAALTRLGTVLHARPAHRTPEGDAWAASVGGDSEDADAAEDELEEVYA
;
A
#
# COMPACT_ATOMS: atom_id res chain seq x y z
N MET A 1 4.94 -7.66 -13.44
CA MET A 1 6.36 -7.86 -13.06
C MET A 1 6.46 -9.13 -12.25
N ILE A 2 7.45 -10.00 -12.45
CA ILE A 2 7.62 -11.20 -11.59
C ILE A 2 8.64 -10.90 -10.50
N ILE A 3 8.33 -11.29 -9.26
CA ILE A 3 9.26 -11.33 -8.14
C ILE A 3 9.42 -12.76 -7.65
N THR A 4 10.54 -13.07 -7.03
CA THR A 4 10.73 -14.34 -6.32
C THR A 4 11.01 -14.04 -4.86
N ALA A 5 10.26 -14.68 -3.97
CA ALA A 5 10.53 -14.66 -2.54
C ALA A 5 10.44 -16.08 -1.99
N HIS A 6 11.45 -16.49 -1.21
CA HIS A 6 11.50 -17.80 -0.56
C HIS A 6 11.32 -19.00 -1.51
N GLY A 7 11.73 -18.85 -2.78
CA GLY A 7 11.58 -19.89 -3.82
C GLY A 7 10.22 -19.91 -4.53
N THR A 8 9.28 -19.06 -4.10
CA THR A 8 7.98 -18.88 -4.76
C THR A 8 8.03 -17.68 -5.69
N ALA A 9 7.54 -17.85 -6.92
CA ALA A 9 7.36 -16.74 -7.85
C ALA A 9 5.99 -16.09 -7.65
N TYR A 10 5.97 -14.76 -7.68
CA TYR A 10 4.74 -13.97 -7.60
C TYR A 10 4.66 -13.01 -8.78
N GLU A 11 3.49 -12.95 -9.40
CA GLU A 11 3.16 -11.93 -10.39
C GLU A 11 2.63 -10.68 -9.70
N ILE A 12 3.36 -9.58 -9.83
CA ILE A 12 2.87 -8.24 -9.49
C ILE A 12 2.04 -7.71 -10.64
N THR A 13 0.77 -7.46 -10.34
CA THR A 13 -0.23 -6.86 -11.23
C THR A 13 -0.64 -5.48 -10.71
N TYR A 14 -1.14 -4.64 -11.62
CA TYR A 14 -1.69 -3.31 -11.31
C TYR A 14 -3.08 -3.18 -11.92
N ALA A 15 -4.01 -2.56 -11.19
CA ALA A 15 -5.30 -2.12 -11.69
C ALA A 15 -5.73 -0.82 -10.99
N VAL A 16 -6.69 -0.11 -11.60
CA VAL A 16 -7.54 0.85 -10.88
C VAL A 16 -8.78 0.09 -10.48
N ALA A 17 -9.04 -0.01 -9.18
CA ALA A 17 -10.16 -0.78 -8.65
C ALA A 17 -10.49 -0.32 -7.23
N PRO A 18 -11.74 -0.50 -6.77
CA PRO A 18 -12.12 -0.14 -5.42
C PRO A 18 -11.56 -1.11 -4.40
N TYR A 19 -11.43 -0.62 -3.16
CA TYR A 19 -11.30 -1.50 -2.01
C TYR A 19 -12.59 -2.31 -1.83
N PRO A 20 -12.54 -3.61 -1.49
CA PRO A 20 -13.74 -4.43 -1.36
C PRO A 20 -14.76 -3.83 -0.38
N GLY A 21 -15.96 -3.52 -0.87
CA GLY A 21 -17.02 -2.90 -0.07
C GLY A 21 -17.09 -1.38 -0.16
N GLU A 22 -16.20 -0.76 -0.92
CA GLU A 22 -16.17 0.69 -1.16
C GLU A 22 -16.49 1.04 -2.61
N ALA A 23 -16.87 2.30 -2.85
CA ALA A 23 -17.14 2.83 -4.19
C ALA A 23 -15.94 3.60 -4.78
N THR A 24 -14.99 4.00 -3.96
CA THR A 24 -13.83 4.81 -4.37
C THR A 24 -12.77 3.92 -5.00
N ASP A 25 -12.27 4.34 -6.16
CA ASP A 25 -11.17 3.66 -6.85
C ASP A 25 -9.81 3.99 -6.20
N TYR A 26 -8.92 3.00 -6.23
CA TYR A 26 -7.53 3.10 -5.76
C TYR A 26 -6.57 2.60 -6.83
N HIS A 27 -5.32 3.05 -6.76
CA HIS A 27 -4.22 2.33 -7.39
C HIS A 27 -3.99 1.04 -6.62
N ARG A 28 -4.31 -0.09 -7.25
CA ARG A 28 -4.24 -1.41 -6.63
C ARG A 28 -3.10 -2.23 -7.20
N PHE A 29 -2.21 -2.68 -6.34
CA PHE A 29 -1.12 -3.58 -6.69
C PHE A 29 -1.30 -4.90 -5.95
N GLN A 30 -1.19 -6.02 -6.66
CA GLN A 30 -1.33 -7.35 -6.09
C GLN A 30 -0.14 -8.21 -6.45
N ALA A 31 0.42 -8.93 -5.48
CA ALA A 31 1.30 -10.05 -5.72
C ALA A 31 0.48 -11.33 -5.72
N ARG A 32 0.48 -12.05 -6.85
CA ARG A 32 -0.30 -13.27 -7.05
C ARG A 32 0.60 -14.49 -7.20
N THR A 33 0.23 -15.60 -6.57
CA THR A 33 0.87 -16.90 -6.80
C THR A 33 0.62 -17.39 -8.23
N ASP A 34 1.32 -18.45 -8.64
CA ASP A 34 1.07 -19.18 -9.90
C ASP A 34 -0.36 -19.74 -10.01
N THR A 35 -0.98 -20.08 -8.88
CA THR A 35 -2.39 -20.49 -8.77
C THR A 35 -3.38 -19.32 -8.79
N GLY A 36 -2.90 -18.08 -8.87
CA GLY A 36 -3.72 -16.86 -8.94
C GLY A 36 -4.19 -16.32 -7.58
N GLN A 37 -3.79 -16.95 -6.47
CA GLN A 37 -4.13 -16.48 -5.12
C GLN A 37 -3.39 -15.17 -4.82
N ILE A 38 -4.07 -14.24 -4.15
CA ILE A 38 -3.47 -12.97 -3.72
C ILE A 38 -2.64 -13.24 -2.46
N ALA A 39 -1.31 -13.15 -2.59
CA ALA A 39 -0.39 -13.29 -1.47
C ALA A 39 -0.25 -11.97 -0.69
N SER A 40 -0.26 -10.84 -1.40
CA SER A 40 -0.25 -9.51 -0.81
C SER A 40 -0.95 -8.52 -1.73
N GLU A 41 -1.51 -7.47 -1.15
CA GLU A 41 -2.18 -6.40 -1.85
C GLU A 41 -1.87 -5.04 -1.22
N LEU A 42 -1.72 -4.02 -2.05
CA LEU A 42 -1.44 -2.64 -1.69
C LEU A 42 -2.45 -1.73 -2.41
N TYR A 43 -3.09 -0.86 -1.63
CA TYR A 43 -4.01 0.17 -2.11
C TYR A 43 -3.41 1.55 -1.82
N VAL A 44 -3.33 2.37 -2.86
CA VAL A 44 -2.87 3.76 -2.79
C VAL A 44 -3.98 4.67 -3.28
N ALA A 45 -4.33 5.68 -2.50
CA ALA A 45 -5.35 6.67 -2.87
C ALA A 45 -4.97 7.38 -4.17
N MET A 46 -5.95 7.61 -5.05
CA MET A 46 -5.71 8.13 -6.41
C MET A 46 -5.29 9.61 -6.41
N ASP A 47 -5.73 10.37 -5.43
CA ASP A 47 -5.57 11.82 -5.30
C ASP A 47 -4.35 12.20 -4.44
N THR A 48 -4.22 11.59 -3.26
CA THR A 48 -3.18 11.94 -2.30
C THR A 48 -1.91 11.09 -2.43
N LEU A 49 -1.98 9.98 -3.16
CA LEU A 49 -0.91 8.98 -3.25
C LEU A 49 -0.51 8.36 -1.90
N VAL A 50 -1.39 8.45 -0.90
CA VAL A 50 -1.22 7.85 0.42
C VAL A 50 -1.64 6.37 0.39
N ILE A 51 -0.85 5.51 1.02
CA ILE A 51 -1.19 4.10 1.22
C ILE A 51 -2.43 4.02 2.12
N ALA A 52 -3.55 3.60 1.55
CA ALA A 52 -4.79 3.38 2.27
C ALA A 52 -4.80 2.03 2.99
N ASN A 53 -4.21 1.00 2.36
CA ASN A 53 -4.08 -0.32 2.97
C ASN A 53 -2.90 -1.08 2.38
N VAL A 54 -2.24 -1.89 3.20
CA VAL A 54 -1.31 -2.92 2.74
C VAL A 54 -1.55 -4.18 3.58
N GLU A 55 -1.76 -5.31 2.90
CA GLU A 55 -1.97 -6.58 3.57
C GLU A 55 -1.14 -7.68 2.91
N THR A 56 -0.62 -8.58 3.73
CA THR A 56 0.01 -9.82 3.27
C THR A 56 -0.68 -10.97 4.00
N ALA A 57 -1.21 -11.94 3.25
CA ALA A 57 -1.89 -13.07 3.86
C ALA A 57 -0.90 -13.87 4.71
N SER A 58 -1.34 -14.38 5.87
CA SER A 58 -0.48 -14.97 6.90
C SER A 58 0.57 -15.97 6.41
N PRO A 59 0.27 -16.87 5.45
CA PRO A 59 1.26 -17.82 4.93
C PRO A 59 2.45 -17.19 4.20
N TYR A 60 2.33 -15.95 3.73
CA TYR A 60 3.32 -15.26 2.89
C TYR A 60 3.99 -14.07 3.61
N ARG A 61 3.71 -13.88 4.91
CA ARG A 61 4.30 -12.79 5.71
C ARG A 61 5.79 -13.03 5.94
N GLY A 62 6.54 -11.93 6.08
CA GLY A 62 7.99 -11.98 6.31
C GLY A 62 8.84 -12.27 5.07
N GLU A 63 8.23 -12.48 3.91
CA GLU A 63 8.94 -12.73 2.64
C GLU A 63 9.36 -11.45 1.90
N GLY A 64 9.02 -10.27 2.45
CA GLY A 64 9.31 -8.97 1.82
C GLY A 64 8.38 -8.59 0.65
N ILE A 65 7.28 -9.32 0.44
CA ILE A 65 6.34 -9.10 -0.68
C ILE A 65 5.72 -7.69 -0.62
N ALA A 66 5.26 -7.25 0.55
CA ALA A 66 4.69 -5.90 0.75
C ALA A 66 5.67 -4.80 0.31
N THR A 67 6.95 -4.93 0.67
CA THR A 67 8.01 -3.99 0.24
C THR A 67 8.20 -4.00 -1.28
N ARG A 68 8.07 -5.16 -1.94
CA ARG A 68 8.13 -5.24 -3.40
C ARG A 68 6.92 -4.59 -4.07
N LEU A 69 5.73 -4.67 -3.46
CA LEU A 69 4.55 -3.93 -3.93
C LEU A 69 4.75 -2.42 -3.80
N TYR A 70 5.28 -1.96 -2.67
CA TYR A 70 5.62 -0.54 -2.48
C TYR A 70 6.61 -0.03 -3.53
N GLN A 71 7.68 -0.78 -3.80
CA GLN A 71 8.65 -0.44 -4.85
C GLN A 71 8.01 -0.41 -6.25
N ALA A 72 7.11 -1.35 -6.55
CA ALA A 72 6.37 -1.35 -7.82
C ALA A 72 5.44 -0.13 -7.93
N ALA A 73 4.81 0.26 -6.83
CA ALA A 73 3.96 1.44 -6.75
C ALA A 73 4.77 2.72 -6.95
N LEU A 74 5.88 2.91 -6.23
CA LEU A 74 6.81 4.02 -6.43
C LEU A 74 7.31 4.12 -7.88
N THR A 75 7.73 2.98 -8.45
CA THR A 75 8.22 2.96 -9.84
C THR A 75 7.15 3.40 -10.83
N ARG A 76 5.88 3.06 -10.58
CA ARG A 76 4.77 3.37 -11.47
C ARG A 76 4.23 4.79 -11.27
N LEU A 77 4.09 5.24 -10.03
CA LEU A 77 3.38 6.47 -9.66
C LEU A 77 4.33 7.65 -9.43
N GLY A 78 5.63 7.40 -9.30
CA GLY A 78 6.65 8.41 -9.00
C GLY A 78 6.72 8.74 -7.51
N THR A 79 5.57 8.82 -6.83
CA THR A 79 5.45 9.09 -5.39
C THR A 79 4.41 8.17 -4.76
N VAL A 80 4.71 7.69 -3.55
CA VAL A 80 3.79 6.95 -2.69
C VAL A 80 4.14 7.27 -1.25
N LEU A 81 3.15 7.77 -0.50
CA LEU A 81 3.32 8.18 0.89
C LEU A 81 2.79 7.11 1.83
N HIS A 82 3.51 6.85 2.92
CA HIS A 82 2.93 6.09 4.04
C HIS A 82 1.87 6.95 4.74
N ALA A 83 0.72 6.38 5.12
CA ALA A 83 -0.28 7.08 5.95
C ALA A 83 0.36 7.67 7.20
N ARG A 84 -0.11 8.78 7.77
CA ARG A 84 0.50 9.34 9.00
C ARG A 84 0.57 8.33 10.16
N PRO A 85 1.55 8.40 11.08
CA PRO A 85 1.74 7.40 12.14
C PRO A 85 0.49 7.08 12.97
N ALA A 86 -0.34 8.09 13.25
CA ALA A 86 -1.60 7.94 13.98
C ALA A 86 -2.64 7.02 13.28
N HIS A 87 -2.50 6.80 11.97
CA HIS A 87 -3.39 5.95 11.18
C HIS A 87 -2.82 4.55 10.91
N ARG A 88 -1.62 4.24 11.42
CA ARG A 88 -0.97 2.94 11.20
C ARG A 88 -1.26 1.99 12.34
N THR A 89 -1.37 0.70 12.01
CA THR A 89 -1.22 -0.35 13.02
C THR A 89 0.24 -0.43 13.46
N PRO A 90 0.56 -1.04 14.63
CA PRO A 90 1.95 -1.25 15.03
C PRO A 90 2.78 -2.04 14.01
N GLU A 91 2.17 -3.03 13.34
CA GLU A 91 2.80 -3.78 12.26
C GLU A 91 3.06 -2.90 11.04
N GLY A 92 2.08 -2.08 10.66
CA GLY A 92 2.21 -1.12 9.56
C GLY A 92 3.26 -0.04 9.82
N ASP A 93 3.37 0.44 11.06
CA ASP A 93 4.39 1.42 11.44
C ASP A 93 5.80 0.83 11.44
N ALA A 94 5.97 -0.38 12.01
CA ALA A 94 7.23 -1.10 11.94
C ALA A 94 7.65 -1.39 10.49
N TRP A 95 6.69 -1.75 9.63
CA TRP A 95 6.93 -1.93 8.20
C TRP A 95 7.33 -0.62 7.52
N ALA A 96 6.59 0.47 7.75
CA ALA A 96 6.91 1.79 7.19
C ALA A 96 8.31 2.26 7.60
N ALA A 97 8.67 2.11 8.89
CA ALA A 97 10.01 2.42 9.38
C ALA A 97 11.10 1.56 8.74
N SER A 98 10.82 0.27 8.48
CA SER A 98 11.76 -0.64 7.82
C SER A 98 11.93 -0.37 6.33
N VAL A 99 10.87 0.05 5.65
CA VAL A 99 10.89 0.36 4.21
C VAL A 99 11.50 1.74 3.96
N GLY A 100 11.29 2.67 4.90
CA GLY A 100 11.60 4.08 4.71
C GLY A 100 10.64 4.75 3.72
N GLY A 101 10.99 5.96 3.29
CA GLY A 101 10.13 6.77 2.41
C GLY A 101 9.30 7.79 3.19
N ASP A 102 8.65 8.67 2.45
CA ASP A 102 7.94 9.79 3.02
C ASP A 102 6.58 9.36 3.57
N SER A 103 6.12 10.09 4.58
CA SER A 103 4.81 9.92 5.18
C SER A 103 3.93 11.11 4.80
N GLU A 104 2.63 10.90 4.78
CA GLU A 104 1.66 11.99 4.84
C GLU A 104 2.00 12.89 6.03
N ASP A 105 2.16 14.20 5.78
CA ASP A 105 2.40 15.17 6.84
C ASP A 105 1.19 15.19 7.78
N ALA A 106 1.45 15.03 9.07
CA ALA A 106 0.38 14.99 10.08
C ALA A 106 -0.42 16.30 10.13
N ASP A 107 0.25 17.42 9.83
CA ASP A 107 -0.28 18.79 9.93
C ASP A 107 -1.14 19.20 8.72
N ALA A 108 -0.95 18.56 7.56
CA ALA A 108 -1.70 18.92 6.34
C ALA A 108 -3.19 18.51 6.39
N ALA A 109 -3.56 17.62 7.31
CA ALA A 109 -4.92 17.10 7.44
C ALA A 109 -5.78 17.82 8.50
N GLU A 110 -5.20 18.72 9.32
CA GLU A 110 -5.98 19.55 10.24
C GLU A 110 -6.57 20.79 9.54
N ASP A 111 -5.89 21.34 8.52
CA ASP A 111 -6.33 22.53 7.80
C ASP A 111 -7.65 22.33 7.01
N GLU A 112 -7.99 21.11 6.57
CA GLU A 112 -9.26 20.86 5.85
C GLU A 112 -10.49 20.73 6.75
N LEU A 113 -10.32 20.57 8.08
CA LEU A 113 -11.44 20.47 9.02
C LEU A 113 -11.87 21.82 9.62
N GLU A 114 -11.05 22.87 9.49
CA GLU A 114 -11.41 24.22 9.95
C GLU A 114 -12.30 24.98 8.96
N GLU A 115 -12.26 24.70 7.66
CA GLU A 115 -13.11 25.40 6.67
C GLU A 115 -14.60 24.99 6.70
N VAL A 116 -14.96 23.88 7.35
CA VAL A 116 -16.36 23.42 7.42
C VAL A 116 -17.15 24.09 8.57
N TYR A 117 -16.47 24.80 9.47
CA TYR A 117 -17.09 25.44 10.64
C TYR A 117 -16.73 26.94 10.82
N ALA A 118 -16.26 27.62 9.77
CA ALA A 118 -16.00 29.06 9.77
C ALA A 118 -17.15 29.89 9.16
#